data_AF-A0A2V9B7E3-F1
#
_entry.id   AF-A0A2V9B7E3-F1
#
_cell.length_a   1.000
_cell.length_b   1.000
_cell.length_c   1.000
_cell.angle_alpha   90.00
_cell.angle_beta   90.00
_cell.angle_gamma   90.00
#
_symmetry.space_group_name_H-M   'P 1'
#
loop_
_entity.id
_entity.type
_entity.pdbx_description
1 polymer ?
#
loop_
_entity_poly.entity_id
_entity_poly.type
_entity_poly.pdbx_seq_one_letter_code
_entity_poly.pdbx_strand_id
1 'polypeptide(L)'
;MCTTPWLDRVSKESYNLPDEVYAHCKKLGMSIVTLTDHDSIDAAEKLRCHPDFFVSEEVTCQMPSGTEVHIGVYNIGERDHVEIQRRRKDFVSLLMYLTEQKLFF
;
A
#
# COMPACT_ATOMS: atom_id res chain seq x y z
N MET A 1 0.10 -0.28 -13.22
CA MET A 1 -0.37 -1.52 -13.87
C MET A 1 -0.11 -1.52 -15.37
N CYS A 2 0.37 -2.64 -15.93
CA CYS A 2 0.38 -2.83 -17.39
C CYS A 2 -1.04 -3.18 -17.85
N THR A 3 -1.71 -2.25 -18.53
CA THR A 3 -3.09 -2.42 -19.00
C THR A 3 -3.19 -3.10 -20.37
N THR A 4 -2.05 -3.47 -20.96
CA THR A 4 -1.98 -4.18 -22.23
C THR A 4 -2.40 -5.63 -22.03
N PRO A 5 -3.43 -6.12 -22.75
CA PRO A 5 -3.86 -7.51 -22.64
C PRO A 5 -2.68 -8.48 -22.82
N TRP A 6 -2.63 -9.52 -21.99
CA TRP A 6 -1.60 -10.58 -21.97
C TRP A 6 -0.22 -10.19 -21.41
N LEU A 7 0.12 -8.90 -21.37
CA LEU A 7 1.39 -8.42 -20.83
C LEU A 7 1.35 -8.25 -19.30
N ASP A 8 0.15 -8.09 -18.73
CA ASP A 8 -0.14 -8.04 -17.29
C ASP A 8 0.41 -9.25 -16.52
N ARG A 9 0.50 -10.42 -17.18
CA ARG A 9 1.04 -11.66 -16.59
C ARG A 9 2.55 -11.69 -16.47
N VAL A 10 3.26 -10.87 -17.24
CA VAL A 10 4.72 -10.88 -17.36
C VAL A 10 5.34 -9.60 -16.83
N SER A 11 4.62 -8.48 -16.96
CA SER A 11 5.01 -7.17 -16.47
C SER A 11 4.49 -6.97 -15.04
N LYS A 12 5.31 -7.35 -14.07
CA LYS A 12 5.03 -7.14 -12.65
C LYS A 12 5.34 -5.69 -12.25
N GLU A 13 4.60 -5.17 -11.28
CA GLU A 13 4.86 -3.86 -10.68
C GLU A 13 6.11 -3.86 -9.80
N SER A 14 6.43 -5.01 -9.19
CA SER A 14 7.67 -5.23 -8.45
C SER A 14 8.22 -6.63 -8.73
N TYR A 15 9.55 -6.73 -8.79
CA TYR A 15 10.29 -7.99 -8.94
C TYR A 15 11.04 -8.37 -7.66
N ASN A 16 11.02 -7.53 -6.64
CA ASN A 16 11.71 -7.80 -5.39
C ASN A 16 10.85 -8.71 -4.51
N LEU A 17 11.50 -9.63 -3.79
CA LEU A 17 10.82 -10.40 -2.76
C LEU A 17 10.70 -9.56 -1.48
N PRO A 18 9.55 -9.57 -0.79
CA PRO A 18 9.34 -8.75 0.41
C PRO A 18 10.43 -8.93 1.48
N ASP A 19 10.82 -10.19 1.74
CA ASP A 19 11.85 -10.53 2.71
C ASP A 19 13.23 -9.96 2.33
N GLU A 20 13.56 -9.92 1.04
CA GLU A 20 14.82 -9.37 0.53
C GLU A 20 14.87 -7.84 0.70
N VAL A 21 13.75 -7.16 0.44
CA VAL A 21 13.63 -5.70 0.65
C VAL A 21 13.81 -5.38 2.13
N TYR A 22 13.10 -6.09 3.00
CA TYR A 22 13.24 -5.91 4.45
C TYR A 22 14.68 -6.15 4.92
N ALA A 23 15.28 -7.28 4.54
CA ALA A 23 16.66 -7.60 4.90
C ALA A 23 17.66 -6.55 4.39
N HIS A 24 17.43 -6.00 3.20
CA HIS A 24 18.25 -4.92 2.65
C HIS A 24 18.13 -3.64 3.48
N CYS A 25 16.92 -3.21 3.81
CA CYS A 25 16.67 -2.06 4.70
C CYS A 25 17.36 -2.24 6.06
N LYS A 26 17.28 -3.43 6.66
CA LYS A 26 17.98 -3.74 7.91
C LYS A 26 19.50 -3.68 7.76
N LYS A 27 20.06 -4.18 6.65
CA LYS A 27 21.50 -4.08 6.35
C LYS A 27 21.99 -2.63 6.23
N LEU A 28 21.13 -1.72 5.76
CA LEU A 28 21.40 -0.28 5.71
C LEU A 28 21.26 0.43 7.06
N GLY A 29 20.91 -0.29 8.14
CA GLY A 29 20.79 0.27 9.48
C GLY A 29 19.46 1.01 9.74
N MET A 30 18.43 0.77 8.93
CA MET A 30 17.11 1.37 9.16
C MET A 30 16.47 0.83 10.44
N SER A 31 15.99 1.72 11.31
CA SER A 31 15.42 1.35 12.61
C SER A 31 13.98 0.85 12.53
N ILE A 32 13.22 1.30 11.54
CA ILE A 32 11.81 0.92 11.30
C ILE A 32 11.62 0.79 9.79
N VAL A 33 10.85 -0.21 9.35
CA VAL A 33 10.62 -0.51 7.93
C VAL A 33 9.11 -0.71 7.67
N THR A 34 8.64 -0.36 6.49
CA THR A 34 7.32 -0.73 5.96
C THR A 34 7.44 -1.05 4.48
N LEU A 35 6.46 -1.78 3.94
CA LEU A 35 6.20 -1.86 2.50
C LEU A 35 4.89 -1.16 2.18
N THR A 36 4.80 -0.56 1.00
CA THR A 36 3.61 0.12 0.48
C THR A 36 3.36 -0.40 -0.94
N ASP A 37 2.94 -1.65 -1.04
CA ASP A 37 2.57 -2.22 -2.34
C ASP A 37 1.29 -1.54 -2.85
N HIS A 38 1.16 -1.51 -4.18
CA HIS A 38 0.07 -0.84 -4.86
C HIS A 38 -1.24 -1.62 -4.65
N ASP A 39 -2.21 -0.98 -4.00
CA ASP A 39 -3.57 -1.46 -3.73
C ASP A 39 -3.67 -2.82 -3.00
N SER A 40 -2.61 -3.24 -2.32
CA SER A 40 -2.55 -4.52 -1.60
C SER A 40 -1.64 -4.42 -0.38
N ILE A 41 -1.99 -5.19 0.65
CA ILE A 41 -1.15 -5.38 1.85
C ILE A 41 -0.55 -6.79 1.93
N ASP A 42 -0.76 -7.66 0.94
CA ASP A 42 -0.42 -9.09 1.03
C ASP A 42 1.06 -9.36 1.33
N ALA A 43 1.96 -8.56 0.75
CA ALA A 43 3.39 -8.64 1.02
C ALA A 43 3.76 -8.08 2.40
N ALA A 44 3.18 -6.94 2.77
CA ALA A 44 3.42 -6.30 4.05
C ALA A 44 2.93 -7.16 5.22
N GLU A 45 1.79 -7.85 5.07
CA GLU A 45 1.23 -8.79 6.06
C GLU A 45 2.20 -9.94 6.36
N LYS A 46 2.93 -10.46 5.37
CA LYS A 46 3.93 -11.52 5.58
C LYS A 46 5.07 -11.08 6.50
N LEU A 47 5.38 -9.79 6.49
CA LEU A 47 6.47 -9.19 7.28
C LEU A 47 5.99 -8.63 8.63
N ARG A 48 4.69 -8.62 8.91
CA ARG A 48 4.11 -8.09 10.17
C ARG A 48 4.67 -8.75 11.43
N CYS A 49 5.25 -9.95 11.32
CA CYS A 49 5.87 -10.64 12.44
C CYS A 49 7.15 -9.95 12.97
N HIS A 50 7.75 -9.05 12.20
CA HIS A 50 8.91 -8.28 12.64
C HIS A 50 8.49 -7.12 13.57
N PRO A 51 9.10 -6.97 14.76
CA PRO A 51 8.69 -5.97 15.75
C PRO A 51 8.95 -4.52 15.33
N ASP A 52 9.84 -4.32 14.37
CA ASP A 52 10.25 -3.05 13.77
C ASP A 52 9.64 -2.85 12.37
N PHE A 53 8.57 -3.58 12.07
CA PHE A 53 7.81 -3.47 10.85
C PHE A 53 6.35 -3.08 11.13
N PHE A 54 5.78 -2.23 10.29
CA PHE A 54 4.35 -1.89 10.31
C PHE A 54 3.77 -2.02 8.91
N VAL A 55 2.49 -2.37 8.81
CA VAL A 55 1.81 -2.60 7.52
C VAL A 55 1.32 -1.27 6.95
N SER A 56 1.57 -1.03 5.67
CA SER A 56 1.16 0.17 4.95
C SER A 56 0.78 -0.19 3.50
N GLU A 57 0.19 0.74 2.77
CA GLU A 57 -0.33 0.53 1.41
C GLU A 57 -0.15 1.79 0.56
N GLU A 58 0.11 1.64 -0.74
CA GLU A 58 -0.01 2.74 -1.72
C GLU A 58 -1.34 2.61 -2.46
N VAL A 59 -2.28 3.50 -2.16
CA VAL A 59 -3.66 3.43 -2.63
C VAL A 59 -3.87 4.32 -3.85
N THR A 60 -4.26 3.75 -4.98
CA THR A 60 -4.74 4.51 -6.13
C THR A 60 -6.18 4.99 -5.94
N CYS A 61 -6.36 6.31 -5.89
CA CYS A 61 -7.66 6.95 -5.69
C CYS A 61 -8.12 7.72 -6.93
N GLN A 62 -9.40 7.60 -7.28
CA GLN A 62 -10.01 8.38 -8.35
C GLN A 62 -10.39 9.79 -7.87
N MET A 63 -9.90 10.80 -8.58
CA MET A 63 -10.22 12.20 -8.36
C MET A 63 -11.50 12.59 -9.11
N PRO A 64 -12.26 13.62 -8.64
CA PRO A 64 -13.44 14.13 -9.35
C PRO A 64 -13.16 14.61 -10.78
N SER A 65 -11.91 14.99 -11.07
CA SER A 65 -11.42 15.35 -12.41
C SER A 65 -11.33 14.17 -13.38
N GLY A 66 -11.48 12.93 -12.90
CA GLY A 66 -11.24 11.70 -13.66
C GLY A 66 -9.77 11.28 -13.73
N THR A 67 -8.88 11.96 -13.01
CA THR A 67 -7.48 11.55 -12.86
C THR A 67 -7.31 10.59 -11.68
N GLU A 68 -6.20 9.86 -11.63
CA GLU A 68 -5.84 9.03 -10.49
C GLU A 68 -4.74 9.71 -9.66
N VAL A 69 -4.80 9.54 -8.34
CA VAL A 69 -3.76 9.97 -7.39
C VAL A 69 -3.34 8.77 -6.55
N HIS A 70 -2.06 8.67 -6.24
CA HIS A 70 -1.55 7.61 -5.37
C HIS A 70 -1.34 8.19 -3.97
N ILE A 71 -1.90 7.54 -2.95
CA ILE A 71 -1.88 7.98 -1.56
C ILE A 71 -1.22 6.90 -0.72
N GLY A 72 -0.09 7.20 -0.10
CA GLY A 72 0.53 6.30 0.89
C GLY A 72 -0.29 6.32 2.17
N VAL A 73 -0.72 5.18 2.69
CA VAL A 73 -1.44 5.07 3.96
C VAL A 73 -0.67 4.15 4.89
N TYR A 74 -0.34 4.65 6.09
CA TYR A 74 0.67 4.03 6.94
C TYR A 74 0.10 3.44 8.23
N ASN A 75 0.69 2.32 8.67
CA ASN A 75 0.37 1.62 9.92
C ASN A 75 -1.11 1.23 10.04
N ILE A 76 -1.58 0.44 9.07
CA ILE A 76 -2.97 0.02 8.92
C ILE A 76 -3.18 -1.47 9.26
N GLY A 77 -4.42 -1.82 9.64
CA GLY A 77 -4.87 -3.21 9.75
C GLY A 77 -5.66 -3.70 8.53
N GLU A 78 -5.96 -5.00 8.49
CA GLU A 78 -6.77 -5.62 7.42
C GLU A 78 -8.15 -4.94 7.27
N ARG A 79 -8.77 -4.55 8.40
CA ARG A 79 -10.04 -3.82 8.37
C ARG A 79 -9.92 -2.48 7.66
N ASP A 80 -8.82 -1.76 7.89
CA ASP A 80 -8.61 -0.46 7.26
C ASP A 80 -8.40 -0.63 5.76
N HIS A 81 -7.58 -1.60 5.35
CA HIS A 81 -7.40 -1.96 3.95
C HIS A 81 -8.74 -2.23 3.24
N VAL A 82 -9.62 -3.04 3.84
CA VAL A 82 -10.96 -3.34 3.26
C VAL A 82 -11.80 -2.08 3.09
N GLU A 83 -11.80 -1.18 4.09
CA GLU A 83 -12.58 0.05 4.04
C GLU A 83 -11.99 1.08 3.07
N ILE A 84 -10.67 1.14 2.94
CA ILE A 84 -9.93 1.94 1.95
C ILE A 84 -10.27 1.47 0.54
N GLN A 85 -10.16 0.17 0.27
CA GLN A 85 -10.46 -0.41 -1.04
C GLN A 85 -11.93 -0.22 -1.46
N ARG A 86 -12.86 -0.16 -0.51
CA ARG A 86 -14.27 0.18 -0.77
C ARG A 86 -14.47 1.64 -1.20
N ARG A 87 -13.59 2.55 -0.77
CA ARG A 87 -13.77 4.01 -0.93
C ARG A 87 -12.85 4.66 -1.97
N ARG A 88 -11.79 3.99 -2.41
CA ARG A 88 -10.78 4.48 -3.38
C ARG A 88 -11.33 5.06 -4.70
N LYS A 89 -12.60 4.81 -5.06
CA LYS A 89 -13.22 5.41 -6.27
C LYS A 89 -13.86 6.77 -6.01
N ASP A 90 -13.84 7.25 -4.77
CA ASP A 90 -14.34 8.54 -4.35
C ASP A 90 -13.33 9.17 -3.38
N PHE A 91 -12.56 10.13 -3.90
CA PHE A 91 -11.53 10.83 -3.14
C PHE A 91 -12.05 11.47 -1.85
N VAL A 92 -13.26 12.05 -1.87
CA VAL A 92 -13.81 12.72 -0.68
C VAL A 92 -14.19 11.68 0.36
N SER A 93 -14.83 10.59 -0.06
CA SER A 93 -15.20 9.47 0.82
C SER A 93 -13.96 8.81 1.45
N LEU A 94 -12.90 8.59 0.67
CA LEU A 94 -11.63 8.06 1.17
C LEU A 94 -11.00 9.00 2.19
N LEU A 95 -10.85 10.29 1.87
CA LEU A 95 -10.27 11.27 2.80
C LEU A 95 -11.03 11.37 4.11
N MET A 96 -12.37 11.36 4.07
CA MET A 96 -13.19 11.36 5.27
C MET A 96 -12.87 10.16 6.15
N TYR A 97 -12.83 8.96 5.58
CA TYR A 97 -12.51 7.74 6.32
C TYR A 97 -11.10 7.79 6.94
N LEU A 98 -10.07 8.13 6.16
CA LEU A 98 -8.69 8.21 6.64
C LEU A 98 -8.56 9.21 7.80
N THR A 99 -9.24 10.36 7.68
CA THR A 99 -9.26 11.41 8.71
C THR A 99 -10.00 10.96 9.97
N GLU A 100 -11.19 10.36 9.83
CA GLU A 100 -12.01 9.87 10.94
C GLU A 100 -11.30 8.77 11.75
N GLN A 101 -10.61 7.86 11.05
CA GLN A 101 -9.81 6.81 11.68
C GLN A 101 -8.45 7.30 12.19
N LYS A 102 -8.09 8.57 11.93
CA LYS A 102 -6.81 9.18 12.32
C LYS A 102 -5.61 8.41 11.76
N LEU A 103 -5.73 7.91 10.53
CA LEU A 103 -4.64 7.26 9.82
C LEU A 103 -3.68 8.32 9.29
N PHE A 104 -2.40 7.95 9.19
CA PHE A 104 -1.39 8.81 8.57
C PHE A 104 -1.36 8.54 7.06
N PHE A 105 -1.53 9.59 6.25
CA PHE A 105 -1.59 9.54 4.79
C PHE A 105 -1.12 10.85 4.14
#